data_AF-A0A955ULS7-F1
#
_entry.id   AF-A0A955ULS7-F1
#
_cell.length_a   1.000
_cell.length_b   1.000
_cell.length_c   1.000
_cell.angle_alpha   90.00
_cell.angle_beta   90.00
_cell.angle_gamma   90.00
#
_symmetry.space_group_name_H-M   'P 1'
#
loop_
_entity.id
_entity.type
_entity.pdbx_description
1 polymer ?
#
loop_
_entity_poly.entity_id
_entity_poly.type
_entity_poly.pdbx_seq_one_letter_code
_entity_poly.pdbx_strand_id
1 'polypeptide(L)'
;MMIKAGSDVLFQEPTCQTRRLRRSVVVGTGSDTFSIRFVADPFAFEIDQEVLMYFNGRREFMQQVGRIREIVVAEEGEADGPTYVIEPVGDPISAENRQHYRVSTISAGVQARVEGEDQVQVQDLSATGFAVVAAGDYQLGQTVDVGIVLGEERCHGLASVQSIRALGPGRVRYGLRAIETHPHTGEFLEVLQRISLAIQREQLQRSGGTRSQDD
;
A
#
# COMPACT_ATOMS: atom_id res chain seq x y z
N MET A 1 0.92 13.68 16.27
CA MET A 1 -0.12 12.87 15.59
C MET A 1 -1.12 13.79 14.86
N MET A 2 -1.49 13.49 13.61
CA MET A 2 -2.43 14.33 12.82
C MET A 2 -3.92 14.05 13.10
N ILE A 3 -4.23 12.89 13.69
CA ILE A 3 -5.60 12.45 14.01
C ILE A 3 -6.01 13.04 15.37
N LYS A 4 -7.22 13.61 15.46
CA LYS A 4 -7.75 14.27 16.67
C LYS A 4 -8.99 13.56 17.19
N ALA A 5 -9.27 13.68 18.49
CA ALA A 5 -10.56 13.25 19.06
C ALA A 5 -11.74 13.86 18.27
N GLY A 6 -12.79 13.06 18.06
CA GLY A 6 -13.95 13.38 17.23
C GLY A 6 -13.73 13.27 15.72
N SER A 7 -12.51 12.98 15.25
CA SER A 7 -12.26 12.80 13.82
C SER A 7 -12.78 11.46 13.33
N ASP A 8 -13.23 11.43 12.07
CA ASP A 8 -13.58 10.20 11.38
C ASP A 8 -12.33 9.50 10.84
N VAL A 9 -12.26 8.18 11.06
CA VAL A 9 -11.27 7.29 10.44
C VAL A 9 -12.01 6.13 9.79
N LEU A 10 -11.70 5.86 8.54
CA LEU A 10 -12.26 4.75 7.78
C LEU A 10 -11.26 3.60 7.74
N PHE A 11 -11.71 2.39 8.05
CA PHE A 11 -10.89 1.18 7.99
C PHE A 11 -11.30 0.30 6.83
N GLN A 12 -10.34 -0.24 6.10
CA GLN A 12 -10.60 -1.26 5.08
C GLN A 12 -10.76 -2.64 5.72
N GLU A 13 -11.76 -3.39 5.27
CA GLU A 13 -11.95 -4.80 5.65
C GLU A 13 -10.70 -5.63 5.26
N PRO A 14 -10.03 -6.28 6.22
CA PRO A 14 -8.81 -7.06 5.92
C PRO A 14 -9.09 -8.30 5.05
N THR A 15 -10.28 -8.89 5.17
CA THR A 15 -10.61 -10.22 4.64
C THR A 15 -11.30 -10.21 3.28
N CYS A 16 -11.67 -9.06 2.73
CA CYS A 16 -12.50 -8.97 1.52
C CYS A 16 -11.73 -8.49 0.29
N GLN A 17 -11.96 -9.17 -0.84
CA GLN A 17 -11.44 -8.76 -2.16
C GLN A 17 -12.05 -7.45 -2.67
N THR A 18 -13.25 -7.11 -2.19
CA THR A 18 -13.91 -5.82 -2.45
C THR A 18 -13.59 -4.83 -1.34
N ARG A 19 -13.18 -3.61 -1.71
CA ARG A 19 -12.87 -2.52 -0.78
C ARG A 19 -14.13 -2.09 -0.01
N ARG A 20 -14.40 -2.73 1.12
CA ARG A 20 -15.41 -2.29 2.08
C ARG A 20 -14.72 -1.42 3.13
N LEU A 21 -15.17 -0.18 3.25
CA LEU A 21 -14.72 0.74 4.29
C LEU A 21 -15.76 0.78 5.40
N ARG A 22 -15.31 0.76 6.67
CA ARG A 22 -16.17 1.05 7.83
C ARG A 22 -15.69 2.30 8.53
N ARG A 23 -16.64 3.15 8.88
CA ARG A 23 -16.41 4.40 9.59
C ARG A 23 -16.28 4.14 11.09
N SER A 24 -15.32 4.81 11.68
CA SER A 24 -15.11 4.92 13.11
C SER A 24 -14.90 6.37 13.52
N VAL A 25 -15.06 6.65 14.80
CA VAL A 25 -14.81 7.96 15.42
C VAL A 25 -13.70 7.81 16.45
N VAL A 26 -12.76 8.75 16.45
CA VAL A 26 -11.68 8.83 17.44
C VAL A 26 -12.25 9.29 18.78
N VAL A 27 -12.14 8.45 19.81
CA VAL A 27 -12.64 8.74 21.16
C VAL A 27 -11.52 9.20 22.11
N GLY A 28 -10.26 8.93 21.78
CA GLY A 28 -9.10 9.35 22.58
C GLY A 28 -7.83 9.44 21.74
N THR A 29 -6.88 10.26 22.19
CA THR A 29 -5.57 10.43 21.56
C THR A 29 -4.47 10.38 22.61
N GLY A 30 -3.46 9.54 22.41
CA GLY A 30 -2.22 9.48 23.19
C GLY A 30 -1.05 10.15 22.46
N SER A 31 0.17 9.96 22.96
CA SER A 31 1.40 10.42 22.30
C SER A 31 1.62 9.74 20.96
N ASP A 32 1.49 8.41 20.96
CA ASP A 32 1.86 7.52 19.84
C ASP A 32 0.72 6.59 19.41
N THR A 33 -0.43 6.68 20.08
CA THR A 33 -1.62 5.88 19.79
C THR A 33 -2.88 6.72 19.80
N PHE A 34 -3.97 6.17 19.26
CA PHE A 34 -5.30 6.74 19.37
C PHE A 34 -6.34 5.65 19.52
N SER A 35 -7.45 5.99 20.17
CA SER A 35 -8.56 5.07 20.43
C SER A 35 -9.73 5.42 19.52
N ILE A 36 -10.34 4.41 18.89
CA ILE A 36 -11.52 4.57 18.03
C ILE A 36 -12.66 3.67 18.48
N ARG A 37 -13.88 4.05 18.08
CA ARG A 37 -15.07 3.20 18.11
C ARG A 37 -15.75 3.20 16.76
N PHE A 38 -16.22 2.04 16.33
CA PHE A 38 -16.96 1.93 15.07
C PHE A 38 -18.40 2.45 15.23
N VAL A 39 -18.89 3.11 14.18
CA VAL A 39 -20.28 3.64 14.14
C VAL A 39 -21.30 2.52 13.87
N ALA A 40 -20.85 1.45 13.22
CA ALA A 40 -21.59 0.22 12.98
C ALA A 40 -20.79 -0.95 13.56
N ASP A 41 -21.26 -2.19 13.37
CA ASP A 41 -20.49 -3.36 13.80
C ASP A 41 -19.03 -3.26 13.32
N PRO A 42 -18.03 -3.52 14.16
CA PRO A 42 -16.64 -3.52 13.72
C PRO A 42 -16.34 -4.70 12.79
N PHE A 43 -15.18 -4.68 12.14
CA PHE A 43 -14.63 -5.91 11.57
C PHE A 43 -14.03 -6.78 12.69
N ALA A 44 -13.89 -8.08 12.42
CA ALA A 44 -13.14 -8.97 13.29
C ALA A 44 -11.64 -8.65 13.15
N PHE A 45 -11.14 -7.80 14.04
CA PHE A 45 -9.72 -7.47 14.13
C PHE A 45 -9.05 -8.26 15.25
N GLU A 46 -7.76 -8.51 15.08
CA GLU A 46 -6.89 -9.17 16.07
C GLU A 46 -5.87 -8.18 16.64
N ILE A 47 -5.38 -8.44 17.85
CA ILE A 47 -4.26 -7.69 18.42
C ILE A 47 -3.02 -7.93 17.55
N ASP A 48 -2.20 -6.88 17.42
CA ASP A 48 -1.03 -6.77 16.55
C ASP A 48 -1.32 -6.83 15.03
N GLN A 49 -2.58 -6.92 14.63
CA GLN A 49 -2.97 -6.85 13.23
C GLN A 49 -2.69 -5.47 12.64
N GLU A 50 -2.06 -5.45 11.46
CA GLU A 50 -1.93 -4.24 10.64
C GLU A 50 -3.18 -4.03 9.77
N VAL A 51 -3.70 -2.81 9.80
CA VAL A 51 -4.93 -2.41 9.13
C VAL A 51 -4.70 -1.14 8.33
N LEU A 52 -5.33 -1.07 7.15
CA LEU A 52 -5.27 0.14 6.32
C LEU A 52 -6.35 1.12 6.75
N MET A 53 -5.92 2.31 7.18
CA MET A 53 -6.78 3.38 7.64
C MET A 53 -6.74 4.58 6.71
N TYR A 54 -7.88 5.27 6.59
CA TYR A 54 -8.05 6.49 5.81
C TYR A 54 -8.67 7.58 6.67
N PHE A 55 -8.22 8.83 6.52
CA PHE A 55 -8.73 9.94 7.32
C PHE A 55 -8.49 11.27 6.63
N ASN A 56 -9.24 12.30 7.03
CA ASN A 56 -9.01 13.66 6.53
C ASN A 56 -7.79 14.27 7.23
N GLY A 57 -6.75 14.56 6.45
CA GLY A 57 -5.64 15.40 6.87
C GLY A 57 -6.02 16.88 6.83
N ARG A 58 -5.02 17.78 6.93
CA ARG A 58 -5.26 19.24 6.94
C ARG A 58 -5.89 19.77 5.64
N ARG A 59 -5.58 19.15 4.50
CA ARG A 59 -5.99 19.62 3.16
C ARG A 59 -6.32 18.51 2.17
N GLU A 60 -6.10 17.27 2.55
CA GLU A 60 -6.18 16.12 1.66
C GLU A 60 -6.64 14.89 2.45
N PHE A 61 -7.27 13.97 1.75
CA PHE A 61 -7.62 12.66 2.29
C PHE A 61 -6.36 11.79 2.33
N MET A 62 -6.05 11.26 3.50
CA MET A 62 -4.84 10.49 3.78
C MET A 62 -5.15 9.01 3.93
N GLN A 63 -4.16 8.16 3.67
CA GLN A 63 -4.11 6.75 4.04
C GLN A 63 -2.83 6.48 4.83
N GLN A 64 -2.92 5.55 5.78
CA GLN A 64 -1.80 5.14 6.61
C GLN A 64 -2.05 3.70 7.08
N VAL A 65 -1.00 2.97 7.45
CA VAL A 65 -1.16 1.70 8.15
C VAL A 65 -1.30 1.99 9.64
N GLY A 66 -2.21 1.31 10.32
CA GLY A 66 -2.31 1.29 11.78
C GLY A 66 -2.15 -0.13 12.29
N ARG A 67 -1.63 -0.30 13.50
CA ARG A 67 -1.57 -1.60 14.19
C ARG A 67 -2.52 -1.59 15.37
N ILE A 68 -3.38 -2.61 15.46
CA ILE A 68 -4.27 -2.79 16.61
C ILE A 68 -3.43 -3.22 17.80
N ARG A 69 -3.38 -2.43 18.88
CA ARG A 69 -2.62 -2.75 20.08
C ARG A 69 -3.48 -3.28 21.21
N GLU A 70 -4.72 -2.83 21.28
CA GLU A 70 -5.64 -3.22 22.34
C GLU A 70 -7.07 -3.19 21.82
N ILE A 71 -7.89 -4.12 22.30
CA ILE A 71 -9.32 -4.17 22.06
C ILE A 71 -10.01 -4.22 23.42
N VAL A 72 -10.62 -3.10 23.82
CA VAL A 72 -11.36 -2.98 25.07
C VAL A 72 -12.83 -3.25 24.77
N VAL A 73 -13.32 -4.40 25.23
CA VAL A 73 -14.72 -4.78 25.10
C VAL A 73 -15.52 -4.04 26.18
N ALA A 74 -16.59 -3.36 25.78
CA ALA A 74 -17.49 -2.71 26.72
C ALA A 74 -18.18 -3.75 27.62
N GLU A 75 -18.44 -3.39 28.88
CA GLU A 75 -19.15 -4.27 29.81
C GLU A 75 -20.61 -4.48 29.35
N GLU A 76 -21.21 -5.62 29.72
CA GLU A 76 -22.61 -5.92 29.36
C GLU A 76 -23.56 -4.81 29.88
N GLY A 77 -24.17 -4.07 28.95
CA GLY A 77 -25.13 -3.01 29.25
C GLY A 77 -24.69 -1.61 28.82
N GLU A 78 -23.44 -1.41 28.40
CA GLU A 78 -23.02 -0.17 27.75
C GLU A 78 -23.53 -0.14 26.31
N ALA A 79 -24.13 1.00 25.91
CA ALA A 79 -24.63 1.20 24.55
C ALA A 79 -23.52 1.40 23.50
N ASP A 80 -22.29 1.60 23.96
CA ASP A 80 -21.13 1.87 23.12
C ASP A 80 -20.39 0.56 22.82
N GLY A 81 -20.16 0.29 21.53
CA GLY A 81 -19.39 -0.89 21.09
C GLY A 81 -17.92 -0.88 21.53
N PRO A 82 -17.14 -1.93 21.21
CA PRO A 82 -15.76 -2.07 21.63
C PRO A 82 -14.88 -0.89 21.19
N THR A 83 -13.90 -0.56 22.02
CA THR A 83 -12.90 0.48 21.76
C THR A 83 -11.60 -0.16 21.29
N TYR A 84 -11.03 0.33 20.19
CA TYR A 84 -9.79 -0.17 19.61
C TYR A 84 -8.68 0.86 19.80
N VAL A 85 -7.55 0.46 20.38
CA VAL A 85 -6.35 1.30 20.49
C VAL A 85 -5.42 0.99 19.34
N ILE A 86 -5.01 2.02 18.61
CA ILE A 86 -4.30 1.91 17.34
C ILE A 86 -3.00 2.70 17.41
N GLU A 87 -1.91 2.06 17.03
CA GLU A 87 -0.61 2.69 16.80
C GLU A 87 -0.45 2.97 15.29
N PRO A 88 -0.26 4.22 14.84
CA PRO A 88 0.09 4.50 13.45
C PRO A 88 1.44 3.89 13.08
N VAL A 89 1.52 3.23 11.93
CA VAL A 89 2.74 2.63 11.39
C VAL A 89 3.17 3.39 10.12
N GLY A 90 4.39 3.93 10.15
CA GLY A 90 4.94 4.75 9.07
C GLY A 90 4.26 6.12 8.95
N ASP A 91 4.59 6.86 7.90
CA ASP A 91 4.01 8.19 7.64
C ASP A 91 2.71 8.10 6.85
N PRO A 92 1.70 8.96 7.15
CA PRO A 92 0.50 9.04 6.36
C PRO A 92 0.80 9.62 4.99
N ILE A 93 0.10 9.13 3.97
CA ILE A 93 0.22 9.63 2.60
C ILE A 93 -1.12 10.00 2.01
N SER A 94 -1.12 10.85 1.00
CA SER A 94 -2.33 11.21 0.25
C SER A 94 -2.99 9.98 -0.37
N ALA A 95 -4.25 9.73 -0.02
CA ALA A 95 -5.13 8.74 -0.64
C ALA A 95 -5.83 9.28 -1.90
N GLU A 96 -5.95 10.61 -2.00
CA GLU A 96 -6.50 11.33 -3.16
C GLU A 96 -5.55 11.31 -4.36
N ASN A 97 -4.26 11.10 -4.12
CA ASN A 97 -3.24 11.42 -5.09
C ASN A 97 -2.47 10.15 -5.48
N ARG A 98 -2.65 9.70 -6.73
CA ARG A 98 -1.63 8.87 -7.40
C ARG A 98 -0.45 9.81 -7.69
N GLN A 99 0.33 10.15 -6.66
CA GLN A 99 1.40 11.16 -6.75
C GLN A 99 2.48 10.78 -7.78
N HIS A 100 2.54 9.51 -8.18
CA HIS A 100 3.41 9.02 -9.22
C HIS A 100 2.62 8.26 -10.28
N TYR A 101 2.83 8.67 -11.54
CA TYR A 101 2.28 7.97 -12.69
C TYR A 101 2.78 6.52 -12.70
N ARG A 102 1.85 5.57 -12.85
CA ARG A 102 2.18 4.15 -12.99
C ARG A 102 2.31 3.83 -14.46
N VAL A 103 3.41 3.20 -14.84
CA VAL A 103 3.60 2.64 -16.17
C VAL A 103 3.45 1.15 -16.16
N SER A 104 2.77 0.64 -17.19
CA SER A 104 2.79 -0.79 -17.48
C SER A 104 4.19 -1.21 -17.91
N THR A 105 4.69 -2.30 -17.33
CA THR A 105 6.03 -2.84 -17.58
C THR A 105 5.99 -4.16 -18.34
N ILE A 106 4.80 -4.62 -18.73
CA ILE A 106 4.57 -5.92 -19.38
C ILE A 106 5.47 -6.09 -20.62
N SER A 107 5.61 -5.06 -21.44
CA SER A 107 6.45 -5.09 -22.65
C SER A 107 7.90 -4.66 -22.42
N ALA A 108 8.27 -4.26 -21.20
CA ALA A 108 9.58 -3.69 -20.88
C ALA A 108 10.53 -4.73 -20.27
N GLY A 109 10.07 -5.96 -20.00
CA GLY A 109 10.92 -7.03 -19.46
C GLY A 109 11.43 -6.77 -18.04
N VAL A 110 10.78 -5.87 -17.29
CA VAL A 110 11.15 -5.60 -15.89
C VAL A 110 10.80 -6.82 -15.04
N GLN A 111 11.80 -7.32 -14.32
CA GLN A 111 11.67 -8.43 -13.38
C GLN A 111 11.92 -7.96 -11.96
N ALA A 112 11.34 -8.67 -11.00
CA ALA A 112 11.55 -8.46 -9.59
C ALA A 112 12.03 -9.74 -8.89
N ARG A 113 12.65 -9.55 -7.74
CA ARG A 113 12.78 -10.56 -6.68
C ARG A 113 11.88 -10.14 -5.53
N VAL A 114 11.13 -11.06 -4.92
CA VAL A 114 10.33 -10.81 -3.72
C VAL A 114 10.52 -11.98 -2.75
N GLU A 115 11.06 -11.76 -1.55
CA GLU A 115 11.25 -12.79 -0.51
C GLU A 115 11.89 -14.11 -1.00
N GLY A 116 12.82 -14.01 -1.97
CA GLY A 116 13.52 -15.16 -2.56
C GLY A 116 12.83 -15.79 -3.77
N GLU A 117 11.63 -15.34 -4.15
CA GLU A 117 11.04 -15.63 -5.47
C GLU A 117 11.73 -14.74 -6.51
N ASP A 118 12.54 -15.34 -7.38
CA ASP A 118 13.28 -14.65 -8.44
C ASP A 118 12.47 -14.56 -9.75
N GLN A 119 12.84 -13.59 -10.60
CA GLN A 119 12.29 -13.41 -11.95
C GLN A 119 10.77 -13.19 -12.01
N VAL A 120 10.21 -12.62 -10.94
CA VAL A 120 8.77 -12.32 -10.85
C VAL A 120 8.44 -11.18 -11.80
N GLN A 121 7.43 -11.35 -12.64
CA GLN A 121 7.07 -10.33 -13.62
C GLN A 121 6.46 -9.09 -12.95
N VAL A 122 7.10 -7.93 -13.14
CA VAL A 122 6.51 -6.64 -12.77
C VAL A 122 5.43 -6.28 -13.79
N GLN A 123 4.23 -5.97 -13.31
CA GLN A 123 3.06 -5.61 -14.11
C GLN A 123 2.99 -4.10 -14.36
N ASP A 124 3.18 -3.33 -13.28
CA ASP A 124 3.24 -1.89 -13.31
C ASP A 124 4.22 -1.37 -12.25
N LEU A 125 4.80 -0.20 -12.48
CA LEU A 125 5.64 0.48 -11.49
C LEU A 125 5.46 2.00 -11.51
N SER A 126 5.78 2.61 -10.39
CA SER A 126 5.91 4.06 -10.19
C SER A 126 7.22 4.36 -9.47
N ALA A 127 7.48 5.63 -9.18
CA ALA A 127 8.67 6.04 -8.42
C ALA A 127 8.72 5.50 -6.98
N THR A 128 7.59 5.04 -6.41
CA THR A 128 7.49 4.66 -4.99
C THR A 128 7.04 3.22 -4.77
N GLY A 129 6.72 2.49 -5.82
CA GLY A 129 6.19 1.14 -5.69
C GLY A 129 5.95 0.48 -7.02
N PHE A 130 5.56 -0.79 -6.96
CA PHE A 130 5.36 -1.61 -8.14
C PHE A 130 4.37 -2.72 -7.84
N ALA A 131 3.92 -3.44 -8.86
CA ALA A 131 3.04 -4.57 -8.71
C ALA A 131 3.60 -5.79 -9.42
N VAL A 132 3.48 -6.95 -8.78
CA VAL A 132 4.00 -8.23 -9.28
C VAL A 132 2.91 -9.28 -9.28
N VAL A 133 3.08 -10.33 -10.08
CA VAL A 133 2.31 -11.58 -9.97
C VAL A 133 3.25 -12.65 -9.44
N ALA A 134 3.02 -13.08 -8.21
CA ALA A 134 3.89 -14.00 -7.48
C ALA A 134 3.09 -15.22 -6.99
N ALA A 135 3.81 -16.32 -6.71
CA ALA A 135 3.25 -17.52 -6.13
C ALA A 135 3.32 -17.52 -4.58
N GLY A 136 4.22 -16.71 -4.00
CA GLY A 136 4.32 -16.54 -2.56
C GLY A 136 3.03 -16.02 -1.92
N ASP A 137 2.71 -16.48 -0.71
CA ASP A 137 1.52 -16.10 0.04
C ASP A 137 1.81 -14.95 1.00
N TYR A 138 1.86 -13.73 0.46
CA TYR A 138 2.13 -12.53 1.26
C TYR A 138 0.86 -11.95 1.88
N GLN A 139 1.01 -11.32 3.05
CA GLN A 139 -0.09 -10.69 3.78
C GLN A 139 -0.12 -9.18 3.59
N LEU A 140 -1.31 -8.56 3.70
CA LEU A 140 -1.43 -7.10 3.67
C LEU A 140 -0.66 -6.49 4.86
N GLY A 141 0.09 -5.42 4.64
CA GLY A 141 0.96 -4.79 5.64
C GLY A 141 2.36 -5.38 5.70
N GLN A 142 2.52 -6.69 5.41
CA GLN A 142 3.80 -7.41 5.48
C GLN A 142 4.92 -6.66 4.77
N THR A 143 6.04 -6.50 5.48
CA THR A 143 7.29 -6.00 4.91
C THR A 143 8.06 -7.14 4.27
N VAL A 144 8.53 -6.92 3.04
CA VAL A 144 9.23 -7.89 2.21
C VAL A 144 10.53 -7.33 1.62
N ASP A 145 11.57 -8.15 1.53
CA ASP A 145 12.77 -7.88 0.73
C ASP A 145 12.41 -7.94 -0.75
N VAL A 146 12.82 -6.89 -1.47
CA VAL A 146 12.54 -6.75 -2.89
C VAL A 146 13.79 -6.39 -3.68
N GLY A 147 13.86 -6.89 -4.90
CA GLY A 147 14.82 -6.46 -5.90
C GLY A 147 14.13 -6.14 -7.22
N ILE A 148 14.68 -5.22 -8.00
CA ILE A 148 14.23 -4.92 -9.37
C ILE A 148 15.41 -5.09 -10.32
N VAL A 149 15.15 -5.67 -11.49
CA VAL A 149 16.13 -5.91 -12.55
C VAL A 149 15.56 -5.45 -13.88
N LEU A 150 16.30 -4.59 -14.58
CA LEU A 150 16.06 -4.20 -15.97
C LEU A 150 17.41 -4.07 -16.71
N GLY A 151 17.73 -5.06 -17.55
CA GLY A 151 19.03 -5.11 -18.23
C GLY A 151 20.18 -5.20 -17.22
N GLU A 152 21.07 -4.20 -17.24
CA GLU A 152 22.19 -4.08 -16.29
C GLU A 152 21.80 -3.35 -15.00
N GLU A 153 20.67 -2.63 -14.98
CA GLU A 153 20.21 -1.94 -13.77
C GLU A 153 19.63 -2.93 -12.77
N ARG A 154 20.15 -2.89 -11.55
CA ARG A 154 19.70 -3.71 -10.42
C ARG A 154 19.65 -2.87 -9.16
N CYS A 155 18.58 -3.00 -8.39
CA CYS A 155 18.48 -2.40 -7.07
C CYS A 155 17.75 -3.34 -6.11
N HIS A 156 17.95 -3.11 -4.81
CA HIS A 156 17.32 -3.86 -3.74
C HIS A 156 16.79 -2.90 -2.67
N GLY A 157 15.76 -3.31 -1.94
CA GLY A 157 15.15 -2.52 -0.89
C GLY A 157 14.12 -3.31 -0.10
N LEU A 158 13.39 -2.61 0.78
CA LEU A 158 12.24 -3.17 1.48
C LEU A 158 10.95 -2.53 0.96
N ALA A 159 9.91 -3.33 0.85
CA ALA A 159 8.58 -2.86 0.49
C ALA A 159 7.51 -3.45 1.41
N SER A 160 6.43 -2.71 1.64
CA SER A 160 5.23 -3.21 2.30
C SER A 160 4.18 -3.63 1.27
N VAL A 161 3.49 -4.74 1.52
CA VAL A 161 2.35 -5.21 0.72
C VAL A 161 1.15 -4.32 1.00
N GLN A 162 0.71 -3.59 -0.01
CA GLN A 162 -0.39 -2.60 0.07
C GLN A 162 -1.69 -3.11 -0.57
N SER A 163 -1.63 -4.15 -1.39
CA SER A 163 -2.83 -4.75 -1.98
C SER A 163 -2.57 -6.17 -2.45
N ILE A 164 -3.58 -7.02 -2.35
CA ILE A 164 -3.57 -8.42 -2.80
C ILE A 164 -4.79 -8.63 -3.69
N ARG A 165 -4.59 -9.26 -4.85
CA ARG A 165 -5.69 -9.58 -5.78
C ARG A 165 -5.48 -10.92 -6.44
N ALA A 166 -6.42 -11.85 -6.26
CA ALA A 166 -6.43 -13.12 -6.98
C ALA A 166 -6.69 -12.89 -8.48
N LEU A 167 -5.90 -13.55 -9.35
CA LEU A 167 -6.01 -13.52 -10.82
C LEU A 167 -6.36 -14.91 -11.43
N GLY A 168 -6.68 -15.88 -10.57
CA GLY A 168 -6.96 -17.27 -10.94
C GLY A 168 -6.13 -18.26 -10.12
N PRO A 169 -6.25 -19.57 -10.41
CA PRO A 169 -5.54 -20.61 -9.67
C PRO A 169 -4.03 -20.35 -9.64
N GLY A 170 -3.46 -20.23 -8.44
CA GLY A 170 -2.02 -20.05 -8.22
C GLY A 170 -1.43 -18.72 -8.69
N ARG A 171 -2.25 -17.71 -9.05
CA ARG A 171 -1.77 -16.40 -9.49
C ARG A 171 -2.35 -15.30 -8.62
N VAL A 172 -1.49 -14.67 -7.84
CA VAL A 172 -1.88 -13.55 -6.98
C VAL A 172 -1.06 -12.32 -7.37
N ARG A 173 -1.76 -11.20 -7.58
CA ARG A 173 -1.14 -9.91 -7.82
C ARG A 173 -0.95 -9.18 -6.49
N TYR A 174 0.29 -8.80 -6.22
CA TYR A 174 0.68 -8.01 -5.07
C TYR A 174 1.03 -6.59 -5.51
N GLY A 175 0.46 -5.59 -4.84
CA GLY A 175 0.91 -4.20 -4.97
C GLY A 175 1.83 -3.88 -3.80
N LEU A 176 3.05 -3.46 -4.11
CA LEU A 176 4.15 -3.24 -3.18
C LEU A 176 4.51 -1.75 -3.15
N ARG A 177 4.84 -1.23 -1.97
CA ARG A 177 5.32 0.13 -1.79
C ARG A 177 6.64 0.14 -1.03
N ALA A 178 7.65 0.80 -1.57
CA ALA A 178 8.96 0.91 -0.92
C ALA A 178 8.87 1.64 0.43
N ILE A 179 9.65 1.20 1.41
CA ILE A 179 9.69 1.78 2.76
C ILE A 179 10.83 2.79 2.85
N GLU A 180 10.49 4.08 2.77
CA GLU A 180 11.42 5.22 2.62
C GLU A 180 12.43 5.35 3.78
N THR A 181 12.10 4.85 4.98
CA THR A 181 12.93 4.98 6.18
C THR A 181 14.09 3.98 6.27
N HIS A 182 14.17 3.00 5.36
CA HIS A 182 15.25 2.00 5.38
C HIS A 182 16.50 2.52 4.65
N PRO A 183 17.74 2.29 5.17
CA PRO A 183 18.97 2.93 4.66
C PRO A 183 19.25 2.71 3.17
N HIS A 184 18.81 1.58 2.62
CA HIS A 184 19.02 1.22 1.21
C HIS A 184 17.85 1.61 0.29
N THR A 185 16.75 2.14 0.84
CA THR A 185 15.57 2.46 0.04
C THR A 185 15.74 3.72 -0.81
N GLY A 186 16.63 4.65 -0.43
CA GLY A 186 16.89 5.84 -1.24
C GLY A 186 17.36 5.49 -2.66
N GLU A 187 18.37 4.62 -2.77
CA GLU A 187 18.87 4.12 -4.05
C GLU A 187 17.77 3.33 -4.81
N PHE A 188 17.01 2.50 -4.09
CA PHE A 188 15.90 1.74 -4.66
C PHE A 188 14.86 2.64 -5.33
N LEU A 189 14.43 3.70 -4.64
CA LEU A 189 13.46 4.68 -5.14
C LEU A 189 13.99 5.46 -6.35
N GLU A 190 15.26 5.85 -6.33
CA GLU A 190 15.90 6.51 -7.47
C GLU A 190 15.90 5.62 -8.71
N VAL A 191 16.22 4.32 -8.55
CA VAL A 191 16.17 3.36 -9.65
C VAL A 191 14.75 3.16 -10.16
N LEU A 192 13.76 2.98 -9.26
CA LEU A 192 12.35 2.89 -9.66
C LEU A 192 11.89 4.11 -10.46
N GLN A 193 12.29 5.30 -10.04
CA GLN A 193 11.99 6.54 -10.75
C GLN A 193 12.65 6.58 -12.13
N ARG A 194 13.93 6.21 -12.26
CA ARG A 194 14.63 6.17 -13.56
C ARG A 194 13.98 5.18 -14.51
N ILE A 195 13.71 3.96 -14.05
CA ILE A 195 13.03 2.92 -14.83
C ILE A 195 11.64 3.42 -15.27
N SER A 196 10.87 4.00 -14.36
CA SER A 196 9.56 4.57 -14.67
C SER A 196 9.65 5.59 -15.80
N LEU A 197 10.58 6.55 -15.72
CA LEU A 197 10.75 7.58 -16.74
C LEU A 197 11.24 7.02 -18.07
N ALA A 198 12.13 6.02 -18.06
CA ALA A 198 12.61 5.37 -19.27
C ALA A 198 11.46 4.69 -20.03
N ILE A 199 10.62 3.93 -19.32
CA ILE A 199 9.45 3.25 -19.89
C ILE A 199 8.42 4.26 -20.40
N GLN A 200 8.17 5.35 -19.66
CA GLN A 200 7.27 6.42 -20.12
C GLN A 200 7.74 7.02 -21.44
N ARG A 201 9.04 7.35 -21.55
CA ARG A 201 9.62 7.92 -22.78
C ARG A 201 9.47 6.97 -23.95
N GLU A 202 9.76 5.69 -23.74
CA GLU A 202 9.63 4.67 -24.78
C GLU A 202 8.18 4.51 -25.24
N GLN A 203 7.22 4.45 -24.31
CA GLN A 203 5.79 4.37 -24.64
C GLN A 203 5.33 5.61 -25.43
N LEU A 204 5.78 6.80 -25.03
CA LEU A 204 5.49 8.04 -25.75
C LEU A 204 6.07 8.04 -27.17
N GLN A 205 7.31 7.59 -27.35
CA GLN A 205 7.94 7.45 -28.67
C GLN A 205 7.18 6.50 -29.58
N ARG A 206 6.74 5.34 -29.06
CA ARG A 206 5.90 4.40 -29.82
C ARG A 206 4.56 5.01 -30.21
N SER A 207 3.93 5.77 -29.32
CA SER A 207 2.65 6.42 -29.60
C SER A 207 2.76 7.59 -30.58
N GLY A 208 3.89 8.32 -30.56
CA GLY A 208 4.17 9.45 -31.46
C GLY A 208 4.68 9.05 -32.85
N GLY A 209 5.19 7.82 -33.01
CA GLY A 209 5.73 7.29 -34.27
C GLY A 209 4.70 6.84 -35.30
N THR A 210 3.40 7.00 -35.03
CA THR A 210 2.32 6.56 -35.96
C THR A 210 1.85 7.70 -36.88
N ARG A 211 2.77 8.50 -37.45
CA ARG A 211 2.46 9.41 -38.56
C ARG A 211 3.54 9.37 -39.64
N SER A 212 3.06 9.13 -40.86
CA SER A 212 3.69 9.14 -42.19
C SER A 212 4.70 8.04 -42.53
N GLN A 213 4.17 6.87 -42.90
CA GLN A 213 4.62 6.12 -44.08
C GLN A 213 3.39 5.43 -44.67
N ASP A 214 2.75 6.10 -45.63
CA ASP A 214 2.37 5.59 -46.95
C ASP A 214 1.43 6.61 -47.64
N ASP A 215 1.82 6.92 -48.89
CA ASP A 215 1.27 7.81 -49.93
C ASP A 215 1.36 9.34 -49.77
#